data_AF-A1CWU2-F1
#
_entry.id   AF-A1CWU2-F1
#
_cell.length_a   1.000
_cell.length_b   1.000
_cell.length_c   1.000
_cell.angle_alpha   90.00
_cell.angle_beta   90.00
_cell.angle_gamma   90.00
#
_symmetry.space_group_name_H-M   'P 1'
#
loop_
_entity.id
_entity.type
_entity.pdbx_description
1 polymer ?
#
loop_
_entity_poly.entity_id
_entity_poly.type
_entity_poly.pdbx_seq_one_letter_code
_entity_poly.pdbx_strand_id
1 'polypeptide(L)'
;MASTPNTNLRGFNHAVQTLLRNPSQFLPHLTIPTFTQLPEQLGPHLHRQPPGEKPAAAKSPTIRALVLDKDNTLCPPKTTTFPPQIIDKLAALRNLSTSPFNQSTAPDSILIVSNRAGSHPRFDAEVREIEERLSSLRIPVFRLPEGSEKKPFCGKEVVDWFRERGVVTRADEIAVVGDRLGTDVLMATMMGSWSVWCRDGVYEGVDPNKGRPNMNILERMEIWIEKYLRESRGLKAPLPRGWES
;
A
#
# COMPACT_ATOMS: atom_id res chain seq x y z
N MET A 1 29.80 -1.67 14.96
CA MET A 1 28.48 -1.31 14.42
C MET A 1 28.54 -1.53 12.92
N ALA A 2 27.95 -2.62 12.42
CA ALA A 2 27.91 -2.86 10.98
C ALA A 2 27.01 -1.79 10.35
N SER A 3 27.52 -1.08 9.35
CA SER A 3 26.73 -0.14 8.56
C SER A 3 25.58 -0.91 7.92
N THR A 4 24.35 -0.57 8.28
CA THR A 4 23.17 -1.06 7.57
C THR A 4 23.36 -0.63 6.11
N PRO A 5 23.38 -1.54 5.12
CA PRO A 5 23.50 -1.14 3.73
C PRO A 5 22.36 -0.17 3.41
N ASN A 6 22.66 0.93 2.71
CA ASN A 6 21.70 1.99 2.46
C ASN A 6 20.45 1.44 1.76
N THR A 7 19.40 1.12 2.52
CA THR A 7 18.21 0.40 2.03
C THR A 7 17.50 1.17 0.93
N ASN A 8 17.63 2.51 0.90
CA ASN A 8 17.13 3.32 -0.22
C ASN A 8 17.82 2.97 -1.53
N LEU A 9 19.16 2.83 -1.53
CA LEU A 9 19.93 2.50 -2.71
C LEU A 9 19.66 1.07 -3.18
N ARG A 10 19.56 0.13 -2.24
CA ARG A 10 19.15 -1.25 -2.56
C ARG A 10 17.73 -1.31 -3.11
N GLY A 11 16.79 -0.58 -2.52
CA GLY A 11 15.41 -0.46 -2.99
C GLY A 11 15.34 0.11 -4.40
N PHE A 12 16.10 1.17 -4.68
CA PHE A 12 16.20 1.75 -6.02
C PHE A 12 16.81 0.76 -7.02
N ASN A 13 17.92 0.12 -6.70
CA ASN A 13 18.55 -0.87 -7.58
C ASN A 13 17.62 -2.05 -7.86
N HIS A 14 16.90 -2.53 -6.84
CA HIS A 14 15.91 -3.59 -7.01
C HIS A 14 14.75 -3.13 -7.90
N ALA A 15 14.22 -1.93 -7.69
CA ALA A 15 13.20 -1.33 -8.53
C ALA A 15 13.64 -1.27 -10.01
N VAL A 16 14.85 -0.77 -10.29
CA VAL A 16 15.38 -0.73 -11.66
C VAL A 16 15.54 -2.13 -12.26
N GLN A 17 16.12 -3.08 -11.52
CA GLN A 17 16.30 -4.46 -11.99
C GLN A 17 14.96 -5.16 -12.27
N THR A 18 13.97 -4.96 -11.40
CA THR A 18 12.63 -5.53 -11.57
C THR A 18 11.93 -4.91 -12.77
N LEU A 19 12.03 -3.59 -12.98
CA LEU A 19 11.46 -2.94 -14.16
C LEU A 19 12.05 -3.49 -15.47
N LEU A 20 13.35 -3.77 -15.50
CA LEU A 20 14.02 -4.31 -16.68
C LEU A 20 13.70 -5.80 -16.94
N ARG A 21 13.55 -6.61 -15.89
CA ARG A 21 13.38 -8.06 -16.01
C ARG A 21 11.92 -8.51 -16.00
N ASN A 22 11.10 -7.92 -15.12
CA ASN A 22 9.70 -8.29 -14.88
C ASN A 22 8.84 -7.03 -14.71
N PRO A 23 8.68 -6.20 -15.76
CA PRO A 23 8.00 -4.91 -15.66
C PRO A 23 6.54 -5.01 -15.17
N SER A 24 5.86 -6.13 -15.37
CA SER A 24 4.51 -6.35 -14.84
C SER A 24 4.41 -6.23 -13.32
N GLN A 25 5.50 -6.49 -12.58
CA GLN A 25 5.56 -6.36 -11.12
C GLN A 25 5.47 -4.90 -10.63
N PHE A 26 5.61 -3.92 -11.52
CA PHE A 26 5.39 -2.50 -11.23
C PHE A 26 3.94 -2.06 -11.39
N LEU A 27 3.08 -2.90 -11.98
CA LEU A 27 1.69 -2.53 -12.19
C LEU A 27 0.88 -2.79 -10.92
N PRO A 28 0.11 -1.80 -10.43
CA PRO A 28 -0.83 -2.04 -9.36
C PRO A 28 -2.04 -2.84 -9.85
N HIS A 29 -2.68 -3.55 -8.92
CA HIS A 29 -3.94 -4.25 -9.19
C HIS A 29 -5.12 -3.27 -9.32
N LEU A 30 -5.09 -2.19 -8.54
CA LEU A 30 -6.04 -1.09 -8.61
C LEU A 30 -5.32 0.26 -8.56
N THR A 31 -5.66 1.17 -9.47
CA THR A 31 -5.21 2.57 -9.43
C THR A 31 -6.39 3.45 -9.01
N ILE A 32 -6.20 4.25 -7.97
CA ILE A 32 -7.15 5.26 -7.50
C ILE A 32 -6.49 6.64 -7.47
N PRO A 33 -7.25 7.75 -7.57
CA PRO A 33 -6.69 9.09 -7.46
C PRO A 33 -5.98 9.31 -6.11
N THR A 34 -6.72 9.21 -5.00
CA THR A 34 -6.22 9.34 -3.63
C THR A 34 -6.81 8.26 -2.75
N PHE A 35 -6.35 8.18 -1.49
CA PHE A 35 -6.89 7.25 -0.50
C PHE A 35 -8.41 7.43 -0.26
N THR A 36 -8.97 8.63 -0.47
CA THR A 36 -10.40 8.88 -0.21
C THR A 36 -11.31 8.08 -1.14
N GLN A 37 -10.83 7.68 -2.33
CA GLN A 37 -11.55 6.82 -3.26
C GLN A 37 -11.30 5.31 -3.04
N LEU A 38 -10.59 4.90 -1.98
CA LEU A 38 -10.43 3.49 -1.66
C LEU A 38 -11.81 2.84 -1.43
N PRO A 39 -12.21 1.82 -2.19
CA PRO A 39 -13.49 1.18 -1.98
C PRO A 39 -13.54 0.46 -0.63
N GLU A 40 -14.68 0.50 0.05
CA GLU A 40 -14.87 -0.22 1.30
C GLU A 40 -14.73 -1.74 1.11
N GLN A 41 -15.41 -2.28 0.09
CA GLN A 41 -15.29 -3.67 -0.35
C GLN A 41 -14.27 -3.75 -1.48
N LEU A 42 -13.01 -3.94 -1.11
CA LEU A 42 -11.89 -3.82 -2.04
C LEU A 42 -11.79 -4.99 -3.05
N GLY A 43 -12.14 -6.21 -2.61
CA GLY A 43 -11.99 -7.44 -3.38
C GLY A 43 -12.46 -7.37 -4.84
N PRO A 44 -13.74 -7.03 -5.10
CA PRO A 44 -14.31 -6.96 -6.45
C PRO A 44 -13.62 -5.96 -7.39
N HIS A 45 -12.81 -5.05 -6.86
CA HIS A 45 -12.10 -4.06 -7.66
C HIS A 45 -10.65 -4.42 -7.95
N LEU A 46 -10.08 -5.39 -7.22
CA LEU A 46 -8.70 -5.86 -7.41
C LEU A 46 -8.58 -6.89 -8.53
N HIS A 47 -9.65 -7.65 -8.78
CA HIS A 47 -9.70 -8.63 -9.85
C HIS A 47 -11.06 -8.53 -10.55
N ARG A 48 -11.09 -7.87 -11.72
CA ARG A 48 -12.27 -7.87 -12.60
C ARG A 48 -12.14 -8.96 -13.65
N GLN A 49 -13.20 -9.74 -13.83
CA GLN A 49 -13.29 -10.68 -14.94
C GLN A 49 -13.25 -9.94 -16.29
N PRO A 50 -12.59 -10.51 -17.30
CA PRO A 50 -12.68 -10.03 -18.66
C PRO A 50 -14.14 -10.08 -19.16
N PRO A 51 -14.58 -9.11 -19.99
CA PRO A 51 -15.87 -9.21 -20.66
C PRO A 51 -15.91 -10.46 -21.56
N GLY A 52 -16.89 -11.35 -21.36
CA GLY A 52 -17.16 -12.49 -22.25
C GLY A 52 -16.78 -13.88 -21.70
N GLU A 53 -16.16 -13.98 -20.52
CA GLU A 53 -16.02 -15.26 -19.83
C GLU A 53 -17.35 -15.67 -19.17
N LYS A 54 -17.75 -16.94 -19.31
CA LYS A 54 -18.92 -17.49 -18.61
C LYS A 54 -18.73 -17.27 -17.11
N PRO A 55 -19.78 -16.99 -16.33
CA PRO A 55 -19.70 -16.82 -14.88
C PRO A 55 -19.44 -18.18 -14.21
N ALA A 56 -18.23 -18.73 -14.38
CA ALA A 56 -17.61 -19.48 -13.31
C ALA A 56 -17.41 -18.45 -12.21
N ALA A 57 -18.09 -18.64 -11.07
CA ALA A 57 -18.15 -17.69 -9.97
C ALA A 57 -16.82 -16.96 -9.80
N ALA A 58 -16.78 -15.69 -10.22
CA ALA A 58 -15.56 -14.88 -10.16
C ALA A 58 -15.08 -14.91 -8.72
N LYS A 59 -13.97 -15.60 -8.45
CA LYS A 59 -13.40 -15.63 -7.10
C LYS A 59 -12.94 -14.21 -6.83
N SER A 60 -13.74 -13.46 -6.06
CA SER A 60 -13.35 -12.13 -5.60
C SER A 60 -12.32 -12.29 -4.48
N PRO A 61 -11.20 -11.56 -4.52
CA PRO A 61 -10.27 -11.49 -3.41
C PRO A 61 -10.96 -11.17 -2.09
N THR A 62 -10.69 -11.95 -1.05
CA THR A 62 -11.13 -11.65 0.31
C THR A 62 -10.04 -10.84 1.00
N ILE A 63 -10.26 -9.54 1.17
CA ILE A 63 -9.29 -8.66 1.84
C ILE A 63 -9.69 -8.49 3.30
N ARG A 64 -8.79 -8.87 4.20
CA ARG A 64 -8.98 -8.84 5.66
C ARG A 64 -8.09 -7.81 6.33
N ALA A 65 -7.03 -7.36 5.66
CA ALA A 65 -6.06 -6.43 6.20
C ALA A 65 -5.64 -5.36 5.19
N LEU A 66 -5.44 -4.13 5.68
CA LEU A 66 -4.85 -3.03 4.94
C LEU A 66 -3.49 -2.66 5.50
N VAL A 67 -2.52 -2.55 4.60
CA VAL A 67 -1.23 -1.89 4.86
C VAL A 67 -1.27 -0.53 4.21
N LEU A 68 -1.16 0.53 4.99
CA LEU A 68 -1.24 1.90 4.50
C LEU A 68 0.14 2.56 4.54
N ASP A 69 0.60 3.05 3.39
CA ASP A 69 1.70 4.01 3.40
C ASP A 69 1.27 5.33 4.08
N LYS A 70 2.24 6.07 4.60
CA LYS A 70 2.02 7.31 5.34
C LYS A 70 2.28 8.54 4.47
N ASP A 71 3.52 8.70 4.00
CA ASP A 71 4.02 9.94 3.41
C ASP A 71 3.55 10.06 1.97
N ASN A 72 2.89 11.17 1.64
CA ASN A 72 2.19 11.39 0.37
C ASN A 72 1.01 10.46 0.09
N THR A 73 0.71 9.48 0.94
CA THR A 73 -0.53 8.67 0.85
C THR A 73 -1.61 9.17 1.80
N LEU A 74 -1.33 9.19 3.12
CA LEU A 74 -2.29 9.63 4.14
C LEU A 74 -2.05 11.08 4.59
N CYS A 75 -0.84 11.60 4.42
CA CYS A 75 -0.48 12.95 4.83
C CYS A 75 0.63 13.52 3.94
N PRO A 76 0.82 14.85 3.89
CA PRO A 76 1.95 15.46 3.21
C PRO A 76 3.30 14.91 3.72
N PRO A 77 4.35 14.95 2.87
CA PRO A 77 5.59 14.24 3.14
C PRO A 77 6.29 14.82 4.39
N LYS A 78 6.77 13.93 5.27
CA LYS A 78 7.48 14.27 6.53
C LYS A 78 6.63 15.07 7.54
N THR A 79 5.30 14.95 7.46
CA THR A 79 4.37 15.58 8.41
C THR A 79 3.55 14.53 9.16
N THR A 80 3.00 14.86 10.32
CA THR A 80 2.04 14.00 11.05
C THR A 80 0.60 14.53 10.97
N THR A 81 0.36 15.48 10.06
CA THR A 81 -0.94 16.14 9.91
C THR A 81 -1.75 15.48 8.81
N PHE A 82 -2.81 14.78 9.22
CA PHE A 82 -3.76 14.14 8.31
C PHE A 82 -4.80 15.16 7.85
N PRO A 83 -5.04 15.31 6.54
CA PRO A 83 -6.16 16.10 6.04
C PRO A 83 -7.50 15.57 6.58
N PRO A 84 -8.51 16.43 6.83
CA PRO A 84 -9.80 16.01 7.36
C PRO A 84 -10.45 14.87 6.56
N GLN A 85 -10.42 14.95 5.23
CA GLN A 85 -10.99 13.92 4.36
C GLN A 85 -10.31 12.55 4.48
N ILE A 86 -9.02 12.51 4.87
CA ILE A 86 -8.32 11.26 5.16
C ILE A 86 -8.79 10.69 6.49
N ILE A 87 -8.96 11.53 7.52
CA ILE A 87 -9.51 11.12 8.81
C ILE A 87 -10.93 10.60 8.65
N ASP A 88 -11.78 11.30 7.88
CA ASP A 88 -13.15 10.87 7.60
C ASP A 88 -13.18 9.50 6.90
N LYS A 89 -12.27 9.29 5.93
CA LYS A 89 -12.15 8.01 5.25
C LYS A 89 -11.70 6.88 6.17
N LEU A 90 -10.69 7.12 7.01
CA LEU A 90 -10.23 6.15 8.01
C LEU A 90 -11.33 5.85 9.03
N ALA A 91 -12.06 6.87 9.49
CA ALA A 91 -13.19 6.72 10.40
C ALA A 91 -14.31 5.88 9.78
N ALA A 92 -14.65 6.09 8.51
CA ALA A 92 -15.61 5.27 7.79
C ALA A 92 -15.17 3.79 7.74
N LEU A 93 -13.91 3.52 7.36
CA LEU A 93 -13.37 2.16 7.33
C LEU A 93 -13.37 1.50 8.72
N ARG A 94 -13.15 2.25 9.81
CA ARG A 94 -13.08 1.71 11.16
C ARG A 94 -14.43 1.61 11.87
N ASN A 95 -15.44 2.39 11.46
CA ASN A 95 -16.70 2.49 12.21
C ASN A 95 -17.93 1.93 11.46
N LEU A 96 -17.93 1.87 10.13
CA LEU A 96 -19.07 1.31 9.39
C LEU A 96 -19.18 -0.19 9.65
N SER A 97 -20.40 -0.67 9.92
CA SER A 97 -20.66 -2.09 10.22
C SER A 97 -20.45 -3.00 9.00
N THR A 98 -20.51 -2.44 7.80
CA THR A 98 -20.27 -3.14 6.53
C THR A 98 -18.78 -3.25 6.20
N SER A 99 -17.93 -2.45 6.83
CA SER A 99 -16.49 -2.46 6.56
C SER A 99 -15.84 -3.73 7.13
N PRO A 100 -15.05 -4.47 6.33
CA PRO A 100 -14.28 -5.61 6.84
C PRO A 100 -13.16 -5.17 7.79
N PHE A 101 -12.88 -3.87 7.87
CA PHE A 101 -11.84 -3.27 8.70
C PHE A 101 -12.38 -2.61 9.97
N ASN A 102 -13.65 -2.85 10.30
CA ASN A 102 -14.30 -2.27 11.46
C ASN A 102 -13.55 -2.60 12.76
N GLN A 103 -13.31 -1.61 13.62
CA GLN A 103 -12.48 -1.77 14.81
C GLN A 103 -13.07 -2.67 15.89
N SER A 104 -14.39 -2.87 15.91
CA SER A 104 -15.06 -3.74 16.88
C SER A 104 -14.97 -5.22 16.48
N THR A 105 -14.92 -5.53 15.19
CA THR A 105 -14.87 -6.92 14.68
C THR A 105 -13.48 -7.32 14.20
N ALA A 106 -12.66 -6.37 13.75
CA ALA A 106 -11.32 -6.58 13.21
C ALA A 106 -10.36 -5.48 13.71
N PRO A 107 -10.01 -5.46 15.01
CA PRO A 107 -9.26 -4.38 15.65
C PRO A 107 -7.87 -4.18 15.03
N ASP A 108 -7.19 -5.23 14.59
CA ASP A 108 -5.84 -5.17 14.03
C ASP A 108 -5.81 -5.21 12.49
N SER A 109 -6.92 -4.89 11.82
CA SER A 109 -7.05 -5.02 10.36
C SER A 109 -6.44 -3.88 9.54
N ILE A 110 -5.95 -2.81 10.17
CA ILE A 110 -5.26 -1.72 9.47
C ILE A 110 -3.93 -1.44 10.16
N LEU A 111 -2.85 -1.37 9.37
CA LEU A 111 -1.50 -1.08 9.84
C LEU A 111 -0.85 0.00 8.97
N ILE A 112 -0.29 1.04 9.57
CA ILE A 112 0.51 2.04 8.85
C ILE A 112 1.96 1.54 8.73
N VAL A 113 2.50 1.47 7.50
CA VAL A 113 3.89 1.07 7.23
C VAL A 113 4.61 2.17 6.44
N SER A 114 5.57 2.85 7.09
CA SER A 114 6.32 3.97 6.52
C SER A 114 7.81 3.65 6.37
N ASN A 115 8.45 4.24 5.36
CA ASN A 115 9.91 4.22 5.20
C ASN A 115 10.66 5.21 6.12
N ARG A 116 9.92 5.87 7.01
CA ARG A 116 10.39 6.84 8.01
C ARG A 116 9.82 6.53 9.40
N ALA A 117 8.53 6.77 9.63
CA ALA A 117 7.91 6.50 10.92
C ALA A 117 7.95 4.99 11.20
N GLY A 118 8.48 4.61 12.38
CA GLY A 118 8.64 3.21 12.78
C GLY A 118 9.79 2.46 12.09
N SER A 119 10.53 3.10 11.19
CA SER A 119 11.65 2.45 10.49
C SER A 119 12.98 2.48 11.26
N HIS A 120 13.08 3.31 12.30
CA HIS A 120 14.25 3.47 13.15
C HIS A 120 13.84 4.19 14.45
N PRO A 121 14.41 3.87 15.62
CA PRO A 121 14.04 4.47 16.91
C PRO A 121 14.10 6.01 16.95
N ARG A 122 14.95 6.61 16.12
CA ARG A 122 15.05 8.07 15.96
C ARG A 122 13.75 8.75 15.52
N PHE A 123 12.79 7.99 15.00
CA PHE A 123 11.49 8.47 14.54
C PHE A 123 10.34 8.11 15.50
N ASP A 124 10.64 7.62 16.71
CA ASP A 124 9.61 7.21 17.69
C ASP A 124 8.68 8.34 18.11
N ALA A 125 9.16 9.59 18.13
CA ALA A 125 8.31 10.76 18.39
C ALA A 125 7.22 10.90 17.31
N GLU A 126 7.60 10.75 16.03
CA GLU A 126 6.67 10.80 14.90
C GLU A 126 5.63 9.67 14.98
N VAL A 127 6.04 8.49 15.42
CA VAL A 127 5.13 7.37 15.66
C VAL A 127 4.09 7.70 16.74
N ARG A 128 4.54 8.22 17.88
CA ARG A 128 3.65 8.59 19.00
C ARG A 128 2.64 9.64 18.58
N GLU A 129 3.06 10.67 17.84
CA GLU A 129 2.16 11.71 17.33
C GLU A 129 1.08 11.14 16.40
N ILE A 130 1.43 10.20 15.53
CA ILE A 130 0.46 9.55 14.63
C ILE A 130 -0.53 8.71 15.43
N GLU A 131 -0.04 7.88 16.36
CA GLU A 131 -0.88 7.01 17.17
C GLU A 131 -1.81 7.79 18.11
N GLU A 132 -1.34 8.93 18.64
CA GLU A 132 -2.17 9.84 19.44
C GLU A 132 -3.31 10.44 18.60
N ARG A 133 -2.99 10.95 17.40
CA ARG A 133 -3.98 11.52 16.47
C ARG A 133 -5.02 10.50 15.99
N LEU A 134 -4.61 9.24 15.84
CA LEU A 134 -5.46 8.14 15.36
C LEU A 134 -5.98 7.23 16.49
N SER A 135 -5.84 7.64 17.75
CA SER A 135 -6.14 6.82 18.92
C SER A 135 -7.59 6.33 18.96
N SER A 136 -8.55 7.18 18.58
CA SER A 136 -9.98 6.83 18.49
C SER A 136 -10.30 5.79 17.40
N LEU A 137 -9.41 5.65 16.42
CA LEU A 137 -9.54 4.71 15.30
C LEU A 137 -8.74 3.42 15.52
N ARG A 138 -7.88 3.37 16.55
CA ARG A 138 -7.03 2.23 16.90
C ARG A 138 -6.20 1.74 15.71
N ILE A 139 -5.51 2.65 15.02
CA ILE A 139 -4.65 2.34 13.87
C ILE A 139 -3.19 2.48 14.31
N PRO A 140 -2.45 1.37 14.48
CA PRO A 140 -1.04 1.42 14.88
C PRO A 140 -0.11 1.77 13.72
N VAL A 141 1.09 2.27 14.08
CA VAL A 141 2.22 2.39 13.14
C VAL A 141 3.17 1.22 13.36
N PHE A 142 3.54 0.55 12.28
CA PHE A 142 4.45 -0.58 12.31
C PHE A 142 5.86 -0.13 12.69
N ARG A 143 6.37 -0.71 13.77
CA ARG A 143 7.76 -0.55 14.21
C ARG A 143 8.55 -1.74 13.68
N LEU A 144 9.49 -1.49 12.77
CA LEU A 144 10.31 -2.54 12.21
C LEU A 144 11.19 -3.16 13.31
N PRO A 145 11.30 -4.49 13.35
CA PRO A 145 12.29 -5.16 14.18
C PRO A 145 13.70 -4.66 13.87
N GLU A 146 14.58 -4.72 14.87
CA GLU A 146 15.98 -4.35 14.67
C GLU A 146 16.62 -5.26 13.61
N GLY A 147 17.34 -4.67 12.67
CA GLY A 147 17.97 -5.39 11.57
C GLY A 147 17.06 -5.67 10.37
N SER A 148 15.75 -5.42 10.47
CA SER A 148 14.85 -5.52 9.31
C SER A 148 15.07 -4.38 8.32
N GLU A 149 14.83 -4.68 7.04
CA GLU A 149 14.88 -3.71 5.97
C GLU A 149 13.51 -3.07 5.77
N LYS A 150 13.47 -1.77 5.46
CA LYS A 150 12.22 -1.07 5.13
C LYS A 150 11.67 -1.44 3.75
N LYS A 151 10.55 -0.84 3.35
CA LYS A 151 9.92 -1.10 2.05
C LYS A 151 10.91 -0.87 0.90
N PRO A 152 10.95 -1.76 -0.11
CA PRO A 152 9.98 -2.84 -0.36
C PRO A 152 10.26 -4.19 0.34
N PHE A 153 11.24 -4.27 1.25
CA PHE A 153 11.77 -5.55 1.72
C PHE A 153 11.15 -6.07 3.03
N CYS A 154 10.36 -5.27 3.76
CA CYS A 154 9.72 -5.66 5.04
C CYS A 154 8.44 -6.52 4.87
N GLY A 155 8.18 -7.07 3.69
CA GLY A 155 6.93 -7.78 3.41
C GLY A 155 6.70 -8.98 4.34
N LYS A 156 7.76 -9.69 4.72
CA LYS A 156 7.67 -10.84 5.63
C LYS A 156 7.22 -10.41 7.02
N GLU A 157 7.86 -9.40 7.59
CA GLU A 157 7.58 -8.89 8.93
C GLU A 157 6.16 -8.32 9.02
N VAL A 158 5.67 -7.68 7.95
CA VAL A 158 4.29 -7.19 7.86
C VAL A 158 3.29 -8.35 7.85
N VAL A 159 3.54 -9.40 7.06
CA VAL A 159 2.66 -10.59 7.04
C VAL A 159 2.64 -11.28 8.41
N ASP A 160 3.80 -11.45 9.03
CA ASP A 160 3.91 -12.08 10.35
C ASP A 160 3.17 -11.27 11.42
N TRP A 161 3.26 -9.94 11.39
CA TRP A 161 2.51 -9.06 12.30
C TRP A 161 1.00 -9.31 12.28
N PHE A 162 0.41 -9.47 11.08
CA PHE A 162 -1.02 -9.77 10.94
C PHE A 162 -1.37 -11.21 11.33
N ARG A 163 -0.49 -12.18 11.02
CA ARG A 163 -0.69 -13.60 11.36
C ARG A 163 -0.68 -13.84 12.86
N GLU A 164 0.27 -13.23 13.57
CA GLU A 164 0.37 -13.31 15.04
C GLU A 164 -0.89 -12.77 15.74
N ARG A 165 -1.62 -11.87 15.07
CA ARG A 165 -2.88 -11.28 15.54
C ARG A 165 -4.13 -12.01 15.02
N GLY A 166 -3.96 -13.10 14.28
CA GLY A 166 -5.06 -13.89 13.71
C GLY A 166 -5.87 -13.15 12.65
N VAL A 167 -5.36 -12.04 12.09
CA VAL A 167 -6.08 -11.24 11.09
C VAL A 167 -6.09 -11.94 9.75
N VAL A 168 -4.95 -12.51 9.35
CA VAL A 168 -4.76 -13.20 8.07
C VAL A 168 -4.07 -14.55 8.28
N THR A 169 -4.29 -15.45 7.33
CA THR A 169 -3.56 -16.72 7.20
C THR A 169 -2.57 -16.66 6.04
N ARG A 170 -2.94 -15.95 4.97
CA ARG A 170 -2.17 -15.83 3.74
C ARG A 170 -1.98 -14.37 3.32
N ALA A 171 -0.93 -14.12 2.54
CA ALA A 171 -0.57 -12.76 2.11
C ALA A 171 -1.55 -12.17 1.09
N ASP A 172 -2.26 -13.00 0.33
CA ASP A 172 -3.31 -12.60 -0.61
C ASP A 172 -4.59 -12.09 0.07
N GLU A 173 -4.66 -12.13 1.41
CA GLU A 173 -5.72 -11.51 2.21
C GLU A 173 -5.38 -10.06 2.63
N ILE A 174 -4.19 -9.58 2.25
CA ILE A 174 -3.70 -8.22 2.53
C ILE A 174 -3.77 -7.39 1.25
N ALA A 175 -4.14 -6.12 1.40
CA ALA A 175 -3.92 -5.10 0.36
C ALA A 175 -2.99 -3.99 0.87
N VAL A 176 -1.96 -3.69 0.09
CA VAL A 176 -1.04 -2.57 0.33
C VAL A 176 -1.53 -1.37 -0.46
N VAL A 177 -1.73 -0.24 0.23
CA VAL A 177 -2.20 1.02 -0.35
C VAL A 177 -1.10 2.06 -0.18
N GLY A 178 -0.60 2.61 -1.28
CA GLY A 178 0.46 3.62 -1.24
C GLY A 178 0.61 4.39 -2.53
N ASP A 179 1.47 5.40 -2.54
CA ASP A 179 1.63 6.33 -3.66
C ASP A 179 2.85 6.02 -4.54
N ARG A 180 3.69 5.04 -4.17
CA ARG A 180 4.94 4.74 -4.88
C ARG A 180 4.91 3.34 -5.50
N LEU A 181 5.19 3.26 -6.80
CA LEU A 181 5.31 1.96 -7.48
C LEU A 181 6.55 1.19 -7.02
N GLY A 182 7.69 1.87 -6.92
CA GLY A 182 8.97 1.25 -6.57
C GLY A 182 9.11 0.80 -5.11
N THR A 183 8.14 1.13 -4.24
CA THR A 183 8.13 0.67 -2.84
C THR A 183 6.85 -0.06 -2.48
N ASP A 184 5.67 0.56 -2.59
CA ASP A 184 4.44 -0.01 -2.04
C ASP A 184 3.91 -1.13 -2.93
N VAL A 185 3.79 -0.87 -4.23
CA VAL A 185 3.35 -1.88 -5.22
C VAL A 185 4.36 -3.01 -5.32
N LEU A 186 5.65 -2.68 -5.33
CA LEU A 186 6.71 -3.69 -5.37
C LEU A 186 6.73 -4.55 -4.10
N MET A 187 6.59 -3.95 -2.91
CA MET A 187 6.48 -4.70 -1.66
C MET A 187 5.30 -5.68 -1.71
N ALA A 188 4.12 -5.20 -2.13
CA ALA A 188 2.93 -6.03 -2.25
C ALA A 188 3.16 -7.25 -3.15
N THR A 189 3.74 -7.00 -4.32
CA THR A 189 4.09 -8.05 -5.29
C THR A 189 5.09 -9.05 -4.69
N MET A 190 6.11 -8.56 -3.99
CA MET A 190 7.13 -9.40 -3.36
C MET A 190 6.57 -10.27 -2.24
N MET A 191 5.68 -9.75 -1.39
CA MET A 191 5.05 -10.52 -0.32
C MET A 191 3.91 -11.44 -0.81
N GLY A 192 3.44 -11.26 -2.04
CA GLY A 192 2.31 -12.02 -2.58
C GLY A 192 0.96 -11.50 -2.09
N SER A 193 0.79 -10.18 -2.06
CA SER A 193 -0.44 -9.49 -1.67
C SER A 193 -0.96 -8.58 -2.79
N TRP A 194 -2.13 -7.98 -2.56
CA TRP A 194 -2.74 -7.06 -3.51
C TRP A 194 -2.17 -5.64 -3.35
N SER A 195 -2.19 -4.87 -4.44
CA SER A 195 -1.65 -3.51 -4.46
C SER A 195 -2.67 -2.50 -4.98
N VAL A 196 -2.82 -1.41 -4.25
CA VAL A 196 -3.60 -0.24 -4.61
C VAL A 196 -2.68 0.95 -4.69
N TRP A 197 -2.64 1.61 -5.84
CA TRP A 197 -1.80 2.79 -6.05
C TRP A 197 -2.62 4.07 -6.02
N CYS A 198 -2.27 4.97 -5.10
CA CYS A 198 -2.78 6.33 -5.00
C CYS A 198 -1.99 7.24 -5.94
N ARG A 199 -2.42 7.35 -7.19
CA ARG A 199 -1.69 8.07 -8.26
C ARG A 199 -1.38 9.52 -7.90
N ASP A 200 -2.34 10.21 -7.30
CA ASP A 200 -2.26 11.63 -6.98
C ASP A 200 -1.77 11.87 -5.53
N GLY A 201 -1.52 10.77 -4.80
CA GLY A 201 -1.16 10.78 -3.39
C GLY A 201 -2.28 11.31 -2.50
N VAL A 202 -1.92 12.22 -1.60
CA VAL A 202 -2.81 12.87 -0.63
C VAL A 202 -3.57 14.07 -1.22
N TYR A 203 -3.24 14.51 -2.44
CA TYR A 203 -3.78 15.73 -3.04
C TYR A 203 -5.00 15.43 -3.91
N GLU A 204 -6.11 16.12 -3.65
CA GLU A 204 -7.34 15.99 -4.46
C GLU A 204 -7.32 16.94 -5.68
N GLY A 205 -8.04 16.56 -6.74
CA GLY A 205 -8.20 17.40 -7.93
C GLY A 205 -6.93 17.59 -8.76
N VAL A 206 -5.93 16.73 -8.60
CA VAL A 206 -4.69 16.77 -9.38
C VAL A 206 -4.98 16.47 -10.85
N ASP A 207 -4.46 17.31 -11.74
CA ASP A 207 -4.46 17.04 -13.18
C ASP A 207 -3.56 15.81 -13.46
N PRO A 208 -4.10 14.69 -13.96
CA PRO A 208 -3.34 13.48 -14.20
C PRO A 208 -2.16 13.66 -15.16
N ASN A 209 -2.20 14.68 -16.02
CA ASN A 209 -1.13 14.97 -16.97
C ASN A 209 0.00 15.81 -16.36
N LYS A 210 -0.26 16.55 -15.29
CA LYS A 210 0.73 17.42 -14.62
C LYS A 210 1.36 16.75 -13.40
N GLY A 211 0.63 15.83 -12.77
CA GLY A 211 1.01 15.21 -11.51
C GLY A 211 0.87 16.18 -10.33
N ARG A 212 1.05 15.66 -9.11
CA ARG A 212 0.89 16.42 -7.87
C ARG A 212 2.03 17.46 -7.66
N PRO A 213 1.85 18.47 -6.80
CA PRO A 213 2.89 19.46 -6.51
C PRO A 213 4.18 18.82 -6.00
N ASN A 214 5.33 19.41 -6.35
CA ASN A 214 6.66 19.02 -5.87
C ASN A 214 7.09 17.57 -6.19
N MET A 215 6.48 16.93 -7.19
CA MET A 215 6.94 15.62 -7.65
C MET A 215 8.39 15.69 -8.14
N ASN A 216 9.21 14.80 -7.61
CA ASN A 216 10.54 14.53 -8.10
C ASN A 216 10.49 13.75 -9.43
N ILE A 217 11.63 13.70 -10.12
CA ILE A 217 11.75 13.06 -11.44
C ILE A 217 11.33 11.58 -11.39
N LEU A 218 11.68 10.86 -10.33
CA LEU A 218 11.34 9.44 -10.20
C LEU A 218 9.83 9.22 -10.04
N GLU A 219 9.14 10.07 -9.28
CA GLU A 219 7.67 10.02 -9.15
C GLU A 219 7.00 10.27 -10.51
N ARG A 220 7.50 11.23 -11.31
CA ARG A 220 6.96 11.48 -12.67
C ARG A 220 7.20 10.30 -13.60
N MET A 221 8.38 9.69 -13.50
CA MET A 221 8.70 8.48 -14.25
C MET A 221 7.76 7.32 -13.89
N GLU A 222 7.40 7.15 -12.61
CA GLU A 222 6.45 6.11 -12.19
C GLU A 222 5.08 6.25 -12.88
N ILE A 223 4.53 7.47 -12.97
CA ILE A 223 3.27 7.71 -13.69
C ILE A 223 3.38 7.33 -15.17
N TRP A 224 4.48 7.74 -15.81
CA TRP A 224 4.71 7.41 -17.21
C TRP A 224 4.90 5.90 -17.42
N ILE A 225 5.65 5.23 -16.54
CA ILE A 225 5.91 3.79 -16.58
C ILE A 225 4.59 3.02 -16.46
N GLU A 226 3.74 3.33 -15.48
CA GLU A 226 2.48 2.62 -15.29
C GLU A 226 1.59 2.72 -16.52
N LYS A 227 1.43 3.94 -17.05
CA LYS A 227 0.66 4.21 -18.27
C LYS A 227 1.23 3.46 -19.47
N TYR A 228 2.54 3.55 -19.70
CA TYR A 228 3.21 2.87 -20.81
C TYR A 228 3.07 1.34 -20.73
N LEU A 229 3.29 0.76 -19.55
CA LEU A 229 3.20 -0.69 -19.37
C LEU A 229 1.75 -1.20 -19.53
N ARG A 230 0.77 -0.46 -19.02
CA ARG A 230 -0.65 -0.86 -19.09
C ARG A 230 -1.27 -0.58 -20.46
N GLU A 231 -1.14 0.63 -20.97
CA GLU A 231 -1.83 1.08 -22.18
C GLU A 231 -1.04 0.72 -23.44
N SER A 232 0.27 1.01 -23.49
CA SER A 232 1.08 0.76 -24.69
C SER A 232 1.52 -0.69 -24.83
N ARG A 233 1.79 -1.39 -23.70
CA ARG A 233 2.27 -2.77 -23.70
C ARG A 233 1.21 -3.82 -23.34
N GLY A 234 0.03 -3.39 -22.90
CA GLY A 234 -1.07 -4.30 -22.53
C GLY A 234 -0.76 -5.20 -21.33
N LEU A 235 0.26 -4.87 -20.53
CA LEU A 235 0.64 -5.67 -19.38
C LEU A 235 -0.38 -5.52 -18.24
N LYS A 236 -0.44 -6.54 -17.40
CA LYS A 236 -1.28 -6.56 -16.19
C LYS A 236 -0.41 -6.91 -14.99
N ALA A 237 -0.84 -6.46 -13.81
CA ALA A 237 -0.25 -6.89 -12.55
C ALA A 237 -0.33 -8.43 -12.45
N PRO A 238 0.75 -9.12 -12.03
CA PRO A 238 0.69 -10.54 -11.77
C PRO A 238 -0.21 -10.81 -10.55
N LEU A 239 -1.00 -11.87 -10.58
CA LEU A 239 -1.84 -12.24 -9.45
C LEU A 239 -0.99 -12.57 -8.21
N PRO A 240 -1.51 -12.31 -6.99
CA PRO A 240 -0.80 -12.66 -5.77
C PRO A 240 -0.50 -14.15 -5.69
N ARG A 241 0.72 -14.48 -5.24
CA ARG A 241 1.16 -15.86 -5.09
C ARG A 241 0.26 -16.60 -4.10
N GLY A 242 -0.34 -17.71 -4.55
CA GLY A 242 -1.23 -18.54 -3.74
C GLY A 242 -2.72 -18.19 -3.85
N TRP A 243 -3.11 -17.14 -4.60
CA TRP A 243 -4.54 -16.83 -4.83
C TRP A 243 -5.24 -17.88 -5.70
N GLU A 244 -4.54 -18.38 -6.71
CA GLU A 244 -5.03 -19.38 -7.67
C GLU A 244 -4.97 -20.83 -7.14
N SER A 245 -4.26 -21.04 -6.02
CA SER A 245 -4.07 -22.36 -5.40
C SER A 245 -5.24 -22.80 -4.52
#